data_AF-A0A0D0BHG7-F1
#
_entry.id   AF-A0A0D0BHG7-F1
#
_cell.length_a   1.000
_cell.length_b   1.000
_cell.length_c   1.000
_cell.angle_alpha   90.00
_cell.angle_beta   90.00
_cell.angle_gamma   90.00
#
_symmetry.space_group_name_H-M   'P 1'
#
loop_
_entity.id
_entity.type
_entity.pdbx_description
1 polymer ?
#
loop_
_entity_poly.entity_id
_entity_poly.type
_entity_poly.pdbx_seq_one_letter_code
_entity_poly.pdbx_strand_id
1 'polypeptide(L)' 'MFGCEHTWRMKTEMELGLGEILSCGLAEIRDKKGKIRRGHSCLYHILVSDSAHLIWKLNNNYIINHKDSSWSRKYRI' A
#
# COMPACT_ATOMS: atom_id res chain seq x y z
N MET A 1 21.18 13.94 -24.25
CA MET A 1 21.11 12.69 -23.45
C MET A 1 20.73 13.08 -22.03
N PHE A 2 19.45 12.96 -21.67
CA PHE A 2 18.95 13.38 -20.35
C PHE A 2 19.04 12.19 -19.40
N GLY A 3 19.93 12.28 -18.41
CA GLY A 3 20.18 11.26 -17.39
C GLY A 3 18.95 11.03 -16.50
N CYS A 4 18.44 9.82 -16.54
CA CYS A 4 17.20 9.35 -15.91
C CYS A 4 17.47 8.63 -14.56
N GLU A 5 18.46 9.08 -13.77
CA GLU A 5 18.97 8.27 -12.66
C GLU A 5 18.74 8.85 -11.25
N HIS A 6 18.07 9.99 -11.11
CA HIS A 6 17.95 10.68 -9.81
C HIS A 6 16.57 10.62 -9.15
N THR A 7 15.56 9.99 -9.77
CA THR A 7 14.17 10.07 -9.26
C THR A 7 13.82 9.08 -8.16
N TRP A 8 14.65 8.08 -7.88
CA TRP A 8 14.33 7.02 -6.89
C TRP A 8 14.83 7.30 -5.47
N ARG A 9 15.58 8.39 -5.24
CA ARG A 9 16.05 8.76 -3.89
C ARG A 9 15.05 9.68 -3.18
N MET A 10 13.77 9.31 -3.15
CA MET A 10 12.85 9.79 -2.14
C MET A 10 12.61 8.63 -1.18
N LYS A 11 13.44 8.55 -0.14
CA LYS A 11 13.11 7.78 1.06
C LYS A 11 11.98 8.52 1.77
N THR A 12 10.78 8.44 1.21
CA THR A 12 9.55 8.74 1.96
C THR A 12 9.38 7.58 2.91
N GLU A 13 9.74 7.81 4.17
CA GLU A 13 9.32 7.01 5.30
C GLU A 13 7.79 7.17 5.39
N MET A 14 7.11 6.43 4.52
CA MET A 14 5.67 6.49 4.36
C MET A 14 5.09 5.45 5.28
N GLU A 15 4.70 5.88 6.47
CA GLU A 15 3.91 5.04 7.36
C GLU A 15 2.53 4.85 6.70
N LEU A 16 2.35 3.69 6.08
CA LEU A 16 1.09 3.29 5.48
C LEU A 16 0.17 2.76 6.57
N GLY A 17 -0.62 3.66 7.14
CA GLY A 17 -1.71 3.30 8.03
C GLY A 17 -2.96 2.83 7.27
N LEU A 18 -3.94 2.34 8.02
CA LEU A 18 -5.22 1.92 7.45
C LEU A 18 -5.94 3.11 6.77
N GLY A 19 -5.81 4.31 7.33
CA GLY A 19 -6.40 5.53 6.78
C GLY A 19 -5.86 5.86 5.39
N GLU A 20 -4.56 5.72 5.18
CA GLU A 20 -3.86 5.95 3.91
C GLU A 20 -4.28 4.93 2.86
N ILE A 21 -4.46 3.67 3.26
CA ILE A 21 -4.97 2.60 2.37
C ILE A 21 -6.40 2.90 1.95
N LEU A 22 -7.28 3.22 2.90
CA LEU A 22 -8.70 3.49 2.63
C LEU A 22 -8.91 4.77 1.80
N SER A 23 -8.08 5.79 2.04
CA SER A 23 -8.14 7.07 1.33
C SER A 23 -7.31 7.11 0.05
N CYS A 24 -6.57 6.04 -0.31
CA CYS A 24 -5.70 6.06 -1.48
C CYS A 24 -6.47 6.45 -2.75
N GLY A 25 -7.75 6.04 -2.84
CA GLY A 25 -8.83 6.49 -3.73
C GLY A 25 -8.80 7.96 -4.15
N LEU A 26 -8.44 8.81 -3.20
CA LEU A 26 -8.59 10.26 -3.23
C LEU A 26 -7.24 10.98 -3.08
N ALA A 27 -6.15 10.23 -2.93
CA ALA A 27 -4.84 10.79 -2.66
C ALA A 27 -4.26 11.46 -3.92
N GLU A 28 -3.97 12.76 -3.81
CA GLU A 28 -3.35 13.54 -4.88
C GLU A 28 -1.94 13.99 -4.49
N ILE A 29 -0.94 13.54 -5.23
CA ILE A 29 0.42 14.04 -5.10
C ILE A 29 0.53 15.35 -5.88
N ARG A 30 0.78 16.44 -5.16
CA ARG A 30 0.95 17.79 -5.72
C ARG A 30 2.41 18.21 -5.68
N ASP A 31 2.82 19.03 -6.66
CA ASP A 31 4.15 19.66 -6.66
C ASP A 31 4.21 20.86 -5.71
N LYS A 32 5.40 21.46 -5.56
CA LYS A 32 5.62 22.67 -4.73
C LYS A 32 4.81 23.89 -5.18
N LYS A 33 4.27 23.87 -6.40
CA LYS A 33 3.44 24.92 -6.99
C LYS A 33 1.95 24.57 -6.93
N GLY A 34 1.58 23.47 -6.27
CA GLY A 34 0.20 23.00 -6.11
C GLY A 34 -0.36 22.24 -7.31
N LYS A 35 0.41 21.99 -8.37
CA LYS A 35 -0.07 21.25 -9.55
C LYS A 35 -0.07 19.75 -9.27
N ILE A 36 -1.18 19.09 -9.63
CA ILE A 36 -1.35 17.64 -9.49
C ILE A 36 -0.37 16.92 -10.41
N ARG A 37 0.46 16.03 -9.84
CA ARG A 37 1.35 15.14 -10.57
C ARG A 37 0.62 13.84 -10.87
N ARG A 38 -0.27 13.87 -11.87
CA ARG A 38 -1.17 12.73 -12.21
C ARG A 38 -0.45 11.38 -12.30
N GLY A 39 0.73 11.31 -12.93
CA GLY A 39 1.50 10.07 -13.03
C GLY A 39 1.97 9.53 -11.68
N HIS A 40 2.37 10.42 -10.76
CA HIS A 40 2.78 10.01 -9.41
C HIS A 40 1.58 9.58 -8.57
N SER A 41 0.46 10.33 -8.62
CA SER A 41 -0.77 9.95 -7.92
C SER A 41 -1.27 8.59 -8.41
N CYS A 42 -1.26 8.35 -9.74
CA CYS A 42 -1.66 7.08 -10.32
C CYS A 42 -0.75 5.93 -9.88
N LEU A 43 0.57 6.13 -9.90
CA LEU A 43 1.52 5.12 -9.43
C LEU A 43 1.32 4.79 -7.95
N TYR A 44 1.13 5.81 -7.10
CA TYR A 44 0.80 5.65 -5.69
C TYR A 44 -0.47 4.82 -5.51
N HIS A 45 -1.51 5.15 -6.27
CA HIS A 45 -2.79 4.44 -6.27
C HIS A 45 -2.64 2.95 -6.52
N ILE A 46 -1.92 2.62 -7.59
CA ILE A 46 -1.71 1.23 -8.01
C ILE A 46 -0.94 0.49 -6.92
N LEU A 47 0.19 1.04 -6.47
CA LEU A 47 1.04 0.39 -5.48
C LEU A 47 0.32 0.13 -4.16
N VAL A 48 -0.41 1.12 -3.64
CA VAL A 48 -1.13 0.97 -2.38
C VAL A 48 -2.29 -0.02 -2.52
N SER A 49 -3.06 0.06 -3.60
CA SER A 49 -4.19 -0.84 -3.83
C SER A 49 -3.76 -2.29 -3.99
N ASP A 50 -2.73 -2.55 -4.81
CA ASP A 50 -2.22 -3.90 -5.05
C ASP A 50 -1.60 -4.49 -3.78
N SER A 51 -0.85 -3.68 -3.03
CA SER A 51 -0.25 -4.12 -1.76
C SER A 51 -1.33 -4.48 -0.74
N ALA A 52 -2.35 -3.64 -0.58
CA ALA A 52 -3.46 -3.89 0.34
C ALA A 52 -4.25 -5.15 -0.06
N HIS A 53 -4.51 -5.33 -1.35
CA HIS A 53 -5.18 -6.51 -1.87
C HIS A 53 -4.37 -7.79 -1.63
N LEU A 54 -3.05 -7.75 -1.84
CA LEU A 54 -2.16 -8.88 -1.56
C LEU A 54 -2.16 -9.25 -0.07
N ILE A 55 -2.05 -8.27 0.82
CA ILE A 55 -2.11 -8.47 2.27
C ILE A 55 -3.45 -9.10 2.66
N TRP A 56 -4.56 -8.58 2.14
CA TRP A 56 -5.89 -9.13 2.37
C TRP A 56 -5.97 -10.59 1.90
N LYS A 57 -5.45 -10.90 0.71
CA LYS A 57 -5.45 -12.25 0.15
C LYS A 57 -4.63 -13.23 1.00
N LEU A 58 -3.43 -12.83 1.43
CA LEU A 58 -2.58 -13.64 2.30
C LEU A 58 -3.24 -13.92 3.66
N ASN A 59 -3.85 -12.91 4.27
CA ASN A 59 -4.58 -13.08 5.52
C ASN A 59 -5.79 -14.01 5.38
N ASN A 60 -6.60 -13.83 4.32
CA ASN A 60 -7.74 -14.72 4.09
C ASN A 60 -7.29 -16.15 3.80
N ASN A 61 -6.25 -16.34 2.99
CA ASN A 61 -5.67 -17.65 2.74
C ASN A 61 -5.22 -18.31 4.05
N TYR A 62 -4.55 -17.56 4.94
CA TYR A 62 -4.17 -18.04 6.25
C TYR A 62 -5.40 -18.44 7.09
N ILE A 63 -6.38 -17.55 7.24
CA ILE A 63 -7.57 -17.78 8.06
C ILE A 63 -8.41 -18.95 7.57
N ILE A 64 -8.58 -19.10 6.25
CA ILE A 64 -9.44 -20.11 5.64
C ILE A 64 -8.74 -21.46 5.58
N ASN A 65 -7.49 -21.51 5.12
CA ASN A 65 -6.78 -22.77 4.89
C ASN A 65 -6.01 -23.29 6.12
N HIS A 66 -5.69 -22.42 7.10
CA HIS A 66 -5.04 -22.82 8.36
C HIS A 66 -5.99 -22.82 9.57
N LYS A 67 -7.31 -22.80 9.32
CA LYS A 67 -8.35 -22.78 10.37
C LYS A 67 -8.26 -23.96 11.35
N ASP A 68 -7.69 -25.09 10.91
CA ASP A 68 -7.49 -26.32 11.70
C ASP A 68 -6.09 -26.49 12.32
N SER A 69 -5.17 -25.56 12.07
CA SER A 69 -3.88 -25.60 12.77
C SER A 69 -4.09 -25.31 14.26
N SER A 70 -3.55 -26.18 15.12
CA SER A 70 -3.74 -26.19 16.57
C SER A 70 -3.44 -24.86 17.30
N TRP A 71 -2.81 -23.90 16.62
CA TRP A 71 -2.60 -22.52 17.06
C TRP A 71 -3.89 -21.70 17.22
N SER A 72 -4.94 -21.94 16.42
CA SER A 72 -6.19 -21.16 16.46
C SER A 72 -7.13 -21.52 17.64
N ARG A 73 -6.79 -22.56 18.41
CA ARG A 73 -7.52 -22.97 19.62
C ARG A 73 -6.99 -22.33 20.91
N LYS A 74 -5.75 -21.84 20.94
CA LYS A 74 -5.08 -21.43 22.19
C LYS A 74 -5.44 -20.01 22.68
N TYR A 75 -6.04 -19.18 21.82
CA TYR A 75 -6.40 -17.78 22.12
C TYR A 75 -7.89 -17.47 21.92
N ARG A 76 -8.73 -18.52 21.85
CA ARG A 76 -10.17 -18.36 21.87
C ARG A 76 -10.60 -18.27 23.35
N ILE A 77 -10.76 -17.03 23.82
CA ILE A 77 -11.33 -16.68 25.14
C ILE A 77 -12.78 -17.18 25.22
#